data_AF-A0A9E3S9X8-F1
#
_entry.id   AF-A0A9E3S9X8-F1
#
_cell.length_a   1.000
_cell.length_b   1.000
_cell.length_c   1.000
_cell.angle_alpha   90.00
_cell.angle_beta   90.00
_cell.angle_gamma   90.00
#
_symmetry.space_group_name_H-M   'P 1'
#
loop_
_entity.id
_entity.type
_entity.pdbx_description
1 polymer ?
#
loop_
_entity_poly.entity_id
_entity_poly.type
_entity_poly.pdbx_seq_one_letter_code
_entity_poly.pdbx_strand_id
1 'polypeptide(L)' 'TDIILMKLLRVKQIEDNQGNTQVSEGLDANFFDIINYAVFALILLSEIEE' A
#
# COMPACT_ATOMS: atom_id res chain seq x y z
N THR A 1 13.59 -1.07 0.04
CA THR A 1 12.52 -0.06 -0.05
C THR A 1 11.30 -0.63 0.62
N ASP A 2 10.69 0.10 1.55
CA ASP A 2 9.46 -0.30 2.23
C ASP A 2 8.30 -0.38 1.22
N ILE A 3 7.66 -1.55 1.13
CA ILE A 3 6.54 -1.81 0.21
C ILE A 3 5.37 -0.87 0.49
N ILE A 4 5.12 -0.53 1.76
CA ILE A 4 4.06 0.40 2.15
C ILE A 4 4.37 1.80 1.63
N LEU A 5 5.62 2.25 1.74
CA LEU A 5 6.04 3.56 1.23
C LEU A 5 5.90 3.64 -0.29
N MET A 6 6.23 2.57 -1.04
CA MET A 6 6.03 2.55 -2.49
C MET A 6 4.55 2.62 -2.89
N LYS A 7 3.67 1.87 -2.21
CA LYS A 7 2.22 1.93 -2.44
C LYS A 7 1.64 3.31 -2.11
N LEU A 8 2.11 3.95 -1.03
CA LEU A 8 1.71 5.30 -0.67
C LEU A 8 2.13 6.34 -1.71
N LEU A 9 3.36 6.25 -2.22
CA LEU A 9 3.82 7.12 -3.31
C LEU A 9 3.02 6.89 -4.59
N ARG A 10 2.56 5.66 -4.84
CA ARG A 10 1.67 5.36 -5.98
C ARG A 10 0.30 6.02 -5.83
N VAL A 11 -0.32 5.94 -4.64
CA VAL A 11 -1.58 6.62 -4.32
C VAL A 11 -1.45 8.12 -4.56
N LYS A 12 -0.41 8.75 -4.00
CA LYS A 12 -0.17 10.19 -4.19
C LYS A 12 -0.05 10.56 -5.67
N GLN A 13 0.67 9.76 -6.45
CA GLN A 13 0.82 10.01 -7.88
C GLN A 13 -0.52 9.89 -8.64
N ILE A 14 -1.42 8.98 -8.22
CA ILE A 14 -2.75 8.85 -8.82
C ILE A 14 -3.63 10.05 -8.45
N GLU A 15 -3.58 10.52 -7.21
CA GLU A 15 -4.28 11.73 -6.75
C GLU A 15 -3.80 12.98 -7.50
N ASP A 16 -2.48 13.15 -7.65
CA ASP A 16 -1.87 14.25 -8.42
C ASP A 16 -2.31 14.23 -9.89
N ASN A 17 -2.57 13.04 -10.44
CA ASN A 17 -3.12 12.85 -11.79
C ASN A 17 -4.66 12.97 -11.86
N GLN A 18 -5.30 13.48 -10.81
CA GLN A 18 -6.77 13.63 -10.70
C GLN A 18 -7.53 12.31 -10.88
N GLY A 19 -6.94 11.20 -10.41
CA GLY A 19 -7.52 9.86 -10.54
C GLY A 19 -7.40 9.24 -11.94
N ASN A 20 -6.74 9.91 -12.90
CA ASN A 20 -6.55 9.35 -14.24
C ASN A 20 -5.45 8.28 -14.23
N THR A 21 -5.86 7.01 -14.29
CA THR A 21 -4.97 5.86 -14.41
C THR A 21 -5.18 5.17 -15.76
N GLN A 22 -4.14 5.04 -16.59
CA GLN A 22 -4.27 4.38 -17.90
C GLN A 22 -4.41 2.85 -17.79
N VAL A 23 -3.63 2.21 -16.92
CA VAL A 23 -3.55 0.74 -16.78
C VAL A 23 -3.41 0.31 -15.31
N SER A 24 -3.47 1.24 -14.36
CA SER A 24 -3.29 0.91 -12.94
C SER A 24 -4.59 0.51 -12.27
N GLU A 25 -4.44 -0.42 -11.34
CA GLU A 25 -5.35 -0.66 -10.21
C GLU A 25 -5.72 0.67 -9.52
N GLY A 26 -7.00 0.80 -9.15
CA GLY A 26 -7.55 2.02 -8.55
C GLY A 26 -7.00 2.33 -7.15
N LEU A 27 -7.35 3.51 -6.63
CA LEU A 27 -6.91 3.97 -5.30
C LEU A 27 -7.30 2.99 -4.19
N ASP A 28 -8.55 2.51 -4.19
CA ASP A 28 -9.08 1.61 -3.17
C ASP A 28 -8.23 0.33 -3.03
N ALA A 29 -7.84 -0.28 -4.16
CA ALA A 29 -7.00 -1.47 -4.16
C ALA A 29 -5.63 -1.20 -3.54
N ASN A 30 -5.02 -0.05 -3.84
CA ASN A 30 -3.73 0.33 -3.25
C ASN A 30 -3.83 0.58 -1.74
N PHE A 31 -4.95 1.13 -1.25
CA PHE A 31 -5.20 1.28 0.19
C PHE A 31 -5.39 -0.07 0.89
N PHE A 32 -6.15 -1.00 0.28
CA PHE A 32 -6.30 -2.36 0.82
C PHE A 32 -4.95 -3.08 0.94
N ASP A 33 -4.09 -2.94 -0.07
CA ASP A 33 -2.76 -3.53 -0.03
C ASP A 33 -1.91 -2.98 1.12
N ILE A 34 -1.91 -1.65 1.33
CA ILE A 34 -1.20 -1.03 2.45
C ILE A 34 -1.66 -1.62 3.79
N ILE A 35 -2.97 -1.77 3.98
CA ILE A 35 -3.53 -2.36 5.21
C ILE A 35 -3.09 -3.82 5.35
N ASN A 36 -3.17 -4.62 4.28
CA ASN A 36 -2.76 -6.02 4.30
C ASN A 36 -1.27 -6.17 4.65
N TYR A 37 -0.39 -5.37 4.05
CA TYR A 37 1.04 -5.39 4.37
C TYR A 37 1.30 -4.97 5.83
N ALA A 38 0.58 -3.97 6.34
CA ALA A 38 0.70 -3.58 7.75
C ALA A 38 0.26 -4.70 8.69
N VAL A 39 -0.86 -5.38 8.41
CA VAL A 39 -1.33 -6.52 9.21
C VAL A 39 -0.33 -7.67 9.18
N PHE A 40 0.22 -8.03 8.02
CA PHE A 40 1.24 -9.07 7.94
C PHE A 40 2.51 -8.70 8.68
N ALA A 41 2.92 -7.42 8.65
CA ALA A 41 4.07 -6.96 9.42
C ALA A 41 3.82 -7.10 10.94
N LEU A 42 2.62 -6.81 11.41
CA LEU A 42 2.23 -7.00 12.81
C LEU A 42 2.20 -8.48 13.21
N ILE A 43 1.67 -9.36 12.36
CA ILE A 43 1.69 -10.80 12.60
C ILE A 43 3.14 -11.30 12.71
N LEU A 44 3.98 -10.94 11.74
CA LEU A 44 5.40 -11.32 11.75
C LEU A 44 6.13 -10.79 12.99
N LEU A 45 5.87 -9.56 13.40
CA LEU A 45 6.45 -8.99 14.62
C LEU A 45 6.02 -9.79 15.86
N SER A 46 4.74 -10.14 15.95
CA SER A 46 4.22 -10.98 17.04
C SER A 46 4.84 -12.38 17.07
N GLU A 47 5.13 -12.98 15.91
CA GLU A 47 5.79 -14.31 15.84
C GLU A 47 7.28 -14.24 16.18
N ILE A 48 7.94 -13.09 15.95
CA ILE A 48 9.36 -12.89 16.29
C ILE A 48 9.55 -12.62 17.80
N GLU A 49 8.53 -12.10 18.48
CA GLU A 49 8.56 -11.79 19.91
C GLU A 49 8.30 -13.01 20.82
N GLU A 50 7.84 -14.15 20.27
CA GLU A 50 7.76 -15.46 20.95
C GLU A 50 9.10 -16.24 20.94
#